data_AF-D2X9U1-F1
#
_entry.id   AF-D2X9U1-F1
#
_cell.length_a   1.000
_cell.length_b   1.000
_cell.length_c   1.000
_cell.angle_alpha   90.00
_cell.angle_beta   90.00
_cell.angle_gamma   90.00
#
_symmetry.space_group_name_H-M   'P 1'
#
loop_
_entity.id
_entity.type
_entity.pdbx_description
1 polymer ?
#
loop_
_entity_poly.entity_id
_entity_poly.type
_entity_poly.pdbx_seq_one_letter_code
_entity_poly.pdbx_strand_id
1 'polypeptide(L)'
;MSTCTARVLLCLSEKGLEYDWCRSTRCRREPISNNLIHLPFGQIPAFEDFVQTFALLSESRAICKYLLRSSSFTESSIVDEWMEAEAHRFIIGQIIVIPAFQLVPDEKVIGTELEKLGKVLDVYEERLSKCRYLAGHYTMADMNHIPCLFYFMKTPYATAVTSRSPSK
;
A
#
# COMPACT_ATOMS: atom_id res chain seq x y z
N MET A 1 4.62 11.30 -4.85
CA MET A 1 5.28 9.98 -5.00
C MET A 1 4.18 8.93 -5.09
N SER A 2 4.33 7.85 -5.87
CA SER A 2 3.30 6.80 -5.93
C SER A 2 3.15 6.10 -4.57
N THR A 3 1.90 5.79 -4.18
CA THR A 3 1.60 5.01 -2.96
C THR A 3 2.27 3.65 -2.99
N CYS A 4 2.27 2.97 -4.15
CA CYS A 4 2.90 1.66 -4.32
C CYS A 4 4.41 1.72 -4.11
N THR A 5 5.07 2.77 -4.60
CA THR A 5 6.51 2.94 -4.43
C THR A 5 6.86 3.34 -2.99
N ALA A 6 6.04 4.21 -2.38
CA ALA A 6 6.18 4.57 -0.97
C ALA A 6 6.04 3.36 -0.03
N ARG A 7 5.17 2.40 -0.36
CA ARG A 7 5.02 1.14 0.39
C ARG A 7 6.33 0.34 0.45
N VAL A 8 6.98 0.16 -0.69
CA VAL A 8 8.26 -0.58 -0.76
C VAL A 8 9.36 0.18 -0.03
N LEU A 9 9.43 1.51 -0.18
CA LEU A 9 10.40 2.32 0.56
C LEU A 9 10.24 2.22 2.07
N LEU A 10 9.00 2.27 2.54
CA LEU A 10 8.70 2.11 3.96
C LEU A 10 9.16 0.73 4.44
N CYS A 11 8.85 -0.33 3.71
CA CYS A 11 9.30 -1.69 3.99
C CYS A 11 10.82 -1.82 4.08
N LEU A 12 11.56 -1.23 3.12
CA LEU A 12 13.02 -1.23 3.12
C LEU A 12 13.58 -0.46 4.31
N SER A 13 12.99 0.69 4.63
CA SER A 13 13.35 1.50 5.78
C SER A 13 13.13 0.78 7.10
N GLU A 14 12.02 0.05 7.26
CA GLU A 14 11.75 -0.72 8.49
C GLU A 14 12.71 -1.88 8.69
N LYS A 15 13.20 -2.49 7.60
CA LYS A 15 14.24 -3.52 7.67
C LYS A 15 15.65 -2.96 7.83
N GLY A 16 15.85 -1.65 7.64
CA GLY A 16 17.17 -1.05 7.61
C GLY A 16 18.03 -1.58 6.46
N LEU A 17 17.41 -1.96 5.33
CA LEU A 17 18.12 -2.44 4.15
C LEU A 17 18.62 -1.24 3.35
N GLU A 18 19.88 -1.32 2.91
CA GLU A 18 20.41 -0.39 1.92
C GLU A 18 19.84 -0.70 0.54
N TYR A 19 19.52 0.33 -0.23
CA TYR A 19 18.96 0.19 -1.57
C TYR A 19 19.39 1.35 -2.45
N ASP A 20 19.58 1.05 -3.74
CA ASP A 20 19.77 2.06 -4.77
C ASP A 20 18.42 2.49 -5.35
N TRP A 21 18.14 3.79 -5.29
CA TRP A 21 16.86 4.34 -5.73
C TRP A 21 16.95 4.98 -7.12
N CYS A 22 16.32 4.35 -8.10
CA CYS A 22 16.17 4.88 -9.45
C CYS A 22 14.80 5.57 -9.62
N ARG A 23 14.79 6.91 -9.78
CA ARG A 23 13.56 7.65 -10.09
C ARG A 23 13.17 7.45 -11.56
N SER A 24 12.14 6.65 -11.79
CA SER A 24 11.41 6.67 -13.07
C SER A 24 10.49 7.89 -13.13
N THR A 25 10.78 8.87 -13.98
CA THR A 25 9.86 9.97 -14.28
C THR A 25 8.88 9.55 -15.36
N ARG A 26 7.63 9.25 -14.98
CA ARG A 26 6.54 8.94 -15.92
C ARG A 26 6.16 10.12 -16.84
N CYS A 27 6.63 11.34 -16.54
CA CYS A 27 6.29 12.59 -17.24
C CYS A 27 7.33 13.07 -18.27
N ARG A 28 8.48 12.40 -18.43
CA ARG A 28 9.51 12.79 -19.41
C ARG A 28 9.81 11.63 -20.35
N ARG A 29 9.86 11.91 -21.66
CA ARG A 29 10.31 11.00 -22.74
C ARG A 29 11.83 10.72 -22.65
N GLU A 30 12.36 10.48 -21.45
CA GLU A 30 13.69 9.93 -21.33
C GLU A 30 13.61 8.42 -21.52
N PRO A 31 14.65 7.78 -22.11
CA PRO A 31 14.66 6.35 -22.28
C PRO A 31 14.64 5.75 -20.88
N ILE A 32 13.46 5.23 -20.54
CA ILE A 32 13.29 4.27 -19.47
C ILE A 32 14.41 3.24 -19.64
N SER A 33 15.27 3.07 -18.62
CA SER A 33 16.30 2.03 -18.63
C SER A 33 15.67 0.73 -19.13
N ASN A 34 16.33 0.03 -20.07
CA ASN A 34 15.80 -1.13 -20.81
C ASN A 34 15.03 -2.14 -19.94
N ASN A 35 15.32 -2.20 -18.64
CA ASN A 35 14.71 -3.08 -17.66
C ASN A 35 13.20 -2.86 -17.39
N LEU A 36 12.63 -1.65 -17.47
CA LEU A 36 11.16 -1.51 -17.23
C LEU A 36 10.32 -2.00 -18.43
N ILE A 37 10.93 -2.22 -19.61
CA ILE A 37 10.27 -2.86 -20.76
C ILE A 37 9.85 -4.30 -20.41
N HIS A 38 10.48 -4.90 -19.41
CA HIS A 38 10.23 -6.28 -18.97
C HIS A 38 9.18 -6.40 -17.85
N LEU A 39 8.59 -5.30 -17.37
CA LEU A 39 7.51 -5.40 -16.38
C LEU A 39 6.21 -5.83 -17.06
N PRO A 40 5.55 -6.90 -16.58
CA PRO A 40 4.39 -7.48 -17.26
C PRO A 40 3.22 -6.48 -17.40
N PHE A 41 3.10 -5.50 -16.51
CA PHE A 41 2.03 -4.50 -16.52
C PHE A 41 2.52 -3.04 -16.64
N GLY A 42 3.82 -2.80 -16.80
CA GLY A 42 4.36 -1.44 -16.96
C GLY A 42 4.04 -0.47 -15.81
N GLN A 43 3.88 -0.99 -14.59
CA GLN A 43 3.60 -0.22 -13.38
C GLN A 43 4.83 -0.17 -12.46
N ILE A 44 4.99 0.94 -11.74
CA ILE A 44 6.02 1.10 -10.69
C ILE A 44 5.41 0.76 -9.32
N PRO A 45 6.19 0.26 -8.34
CA PRO A 45 7.64 0.04 -8.33
C PRO A 45 8.09 -1.19 -9.12
N ALA A 46 9.38 -1.23 -9.46
CA ALA A 46 10.10 -2.44 -9.82
C ALA A 46 11.22 -2.65 -8.80
N PHE A 47 11.44 -3.90 -8.40
CA PHE A 47 12.49 -4.28 -7.47
C PHE A 47 13.31 -5.40 -8.10
N GLU A 48 14.61 -5.15 -8.20
CA GLU A 48 15.59 -6.08 -8.74
C GLU A 48 16.41 -6.65 -7.59
N ASP A 49 16.30 -7.95 -7.34
CA ASP A 49 17.22 -8.67 -6.46
C ASP A 49 18.01 -9.70 -7.28
N PHE A 50 19.15 -9.23 -7.80
CA PHE A 50 20.08 -10.09 -8.53
C PHE A 50 21.01 -10.90 -7.61
N VAL A 51 20.95 -10.69 -6.29
CA VAL A 51 21.82 -11.38 -5.33
C VAL A 51 21.18 -12.68 -4.86
N GLN A 52 19.88 -12.68 -4.58
CA GLN A 52 19.21 -13.82 -3.95
C GLN A 52 18.27 -14.60 -4.88
N THR A 53 17.58 -13.93 -5.80
CA THR A 53 16.50 -14.58 -6.58
C THR A 53 16.63 -14.42 -8.09
N PHE A 54 17.53 -13.56 -8.58
CA PHE A 54 17.62 -13.20 -10.00
C PHE A 54 16.25 -12.82 -10.57
N ALA A 55 15.42 -12.15 -9.75
CA ALA A 55 14.02 -11.90 -10.02
C ALA A 55 13.73 -10.40 -10.08
N LEU A 56 12.95 -10.01 -11.10
CA LEU A 56 12.33 -8.70 -11.20
C LEU A 56 10.91 -8.79 -10.62
N LEU A 57 10.67 -8.13 -9.49
CA LEU A 57 9.37 -8.05 -8.85
C LEU A 57 8.73 -6.69 -9.16
N SER A 58 7.45 -6.68 -9.54
CA SER A 58 6.73 -5.44 -9.94
C SER A 58 5.58 -5.06 -9.00
N GLU A 59 5.03 -6.01 -8.27
CA GLU A 59 3.88 -5.76 -7.41
C GLU A 59 4.33 -5.32 -6.02
N SER A 60 3.98 -4.10 -5.60
CA SER A 60 4.47 -3.53 -4.33
C SER A 60 4.20 -4.43 -3.11
N ARG A 61 3.07 -5.13 -3.07
CA ARG A 61 2.74 -6.08 -1.99
C ARG A 61 3.56 -7.36 -2.07
N ALA A 62 3.82 -7.86 -3.28
CA ALA A 62 4.69 -9.03 -3.47
C ALA A 62 6.14 -8.71 -3.10
N ILE A 63 6.63 -7.51 -3.45
CA ILE A 63 7.96 -7.02 -3.05
C ILE A 63 8.06 -6.95 -1.53
N CYS A 64 7.08 -6.32 -0.85
CA CYS A 64 7.09 -6.25 0.61
C CYS A 64 7.04 -7.66 1.24
N LYS A 65 6.24 -8.57 0.67
CA LYS A 65 6.14 -9.95 1.16
C LYS A 65 7.45 -10.73 0.99
N TYR A 66 8.17 -10.49 -0.10
CA TYR A 66 9.51 -11.03 -0.30
C TYR A 66 10.49 -10.53 0.77
N LEU A 67 10.50 -9.22 1.04
CA LEU A 67 11.41 -8.58 2.00
C LEU A 67 11.11 -8.91 3.48
N LEU A 68 9.84 -9.14 3.83
CA LEU A 68 9.36 -9.29 5.21
C LEU A 68 8.98 -10.74 5.59
N ARG A 69 9.35 -11.74 4.79
CA ARG A 69 8.87 -13.12 4.93
C ARG A 69 8.98 -13.64 6.38
N SER A 70 7.83 -13.98 6.99
CA SER A 70 7.79 -14.59 8.33
C SER A 70 8.25 -16.06 8.28
N SER A 71 8.83 -16.53 9.38
CA SER A 71 9.24 -17.93 9.56
C SER A 71 8.09 -18.87 9.96
N SER A 72 6.95 -18.33 10.44
CA SER A 72 5.81 -19.11 10.92
C SER A 72 4.66 -19.12 9.92
N PHE A 73 4.16 -20.32 9.57
CA PHE A 73 3.05 -20.49 8.62
C PHE A 73 1.73 -19.92 9.14
N THR A 74 1.39 -20.15 10.41
CA THR A 74 0.12 -19.71 11.01
C THR A 74 0.08 -18.19 11.18
N GLU A 75 1.19 -17.56 11.54
CA GLU A 75 1.28 -16.10 11.57
C GLU A 75 1.18 -15.53 10.16
N SER A 76 1.85 -16.17 9.19
CA SER A 76 1.78 -15.76 7.78
C SER A 76 0.35 -15.79 7.25
N SER A 77 -0.49 -16.77 7.61
CA SER A 77 -1.86 -16.85 7.12
C SER A 77 -2.77 -15.74 7.67
N ILE A 78 -2.61 -15.37 8.94
CA ILE A 78 -3.37 -14.26 9.54
C ILE A 78 -2.94 -12.92 8.91
N VAL A 79 -1.63 -12.72 8.72
CA VAL A 79 -1.11 -11.52 8.05
C VAL A 79 -1.62 -11.44 6.62
N ASP A 80 -1.63 -12.56 5.89
CA ASP A 80 -2.14 -12.63 4.53
C ASP A 80 -3.63 -12.26 4.46
N GLU A 81 -4.46 -12.74 5.40
CA GLU A 81 -5.88 -12.37 5.47
C GLU A 81 -6.10 -10.86 5.54
N TRP A 82 -5.36 -10.17 6.42
CA TRP A 82 -5.50 -8.71 6.58
C TRP A 82 -4.85 -7.92 5.44
N MET A 83 -3.80 -8.45 4.81
CA MET A 83 -3.23 -7.88 3.59
C MET A 83 -4.21 -7.97 2.41
N GLU A 84 -4.92 -9.10 2.27
CA GLU A 84 -5.94 -9.28 1.24
C GLU A 84 -7.15 -8.38 1.50
N ALA A 85 -7.54 -8.22 2.78
CA ALA A 85 -8.57 -7.27 3.17
C ALA A 85 -8.18 -5.82 2.79
N GLU A 86 -6.93 -5.41 3.04
CA GLU A 86 -6.41 -4.11 2.60
C GLU A 86 -6.49 -3.97 1.08
N ALA A 87 -5.94 -4.95 0.35
CA ALA A 87 -5.81 -4.88 -1.11
C ALA A 87 -7.15 -4.75 -1.83
N HIS A 88 -8.17 -5.46 -1.35
CA HIS A 88 -9.47 -5.55 -2.01
C HIS A 88 -10.52 -4.59 -1.47
N ARG A 89 -10.42 -4.20 -0.19
CA ARG A 89 -11.48 -3.44 0.48
C ARG A 89 -11.07 -2.01 0.79
N PHE A 90 -9.78 -1.72 0.94
CA PHE A 90 -9.26 -0.38 1.21
C PHE A 90 -8.93 0.39 -0.09
N ILE A 91 -9.86 0.40 -1.04
CA ILE A 91 -9.68 1.01 -2.36
C ILE A 91 -10.25 2.43 -2.35
N ILE A 92 -9.38 3.42 -2.54
CA ILE A 92 -9.69 4.87 -2.51
C ILE A 92 -9.12 5.59 -3.75
N GLY A 93 -9.40 4.98 -4.91
CA GLY A 93 -8.79 5.37 -6.19
C GLY A 93 -9.23 6.74 -6.67
N GLN A 94 -10.52 7.07 -6.56
CA GLN A 94 -11.04 8.39 -6.95
C GLN A 94 -10.56 9.50 -6.01
N ILE A 95 -10.29 9.15 -4.75
CA ILE A 95 -9.91 10.11 -3.72
C ILE A 95 -8.42 10.47 -3.78
N ILE A 96 -7.56 9.48 -4.08
CA ILE A 96 -6.09 9.69 -4.07
C ILE A 96 -5.50 9.67 -5.47
N VAL A 97 -5.84 8.67 -6.29
CA VAL A 97 -5.14 8.39 -7.53
C VAL A 97 -5.55 9.37 -8.62
N ILE A 98 -6.85 9.59 -8.82
CA ILE A 98 -7.37 10.49 -9.87
C ILE A 98 -6.87 11.95 -9.68
N PRO A 99 -6.97 12.57 -8.49
CA PRO A 99 -6.38 13.89 -8.25
C PRO A 99 -4.86 13.93 -8.43
N ALA A 100 -4.14 12.86 -8.08
CA ALA A 100 -2.69 12.81 -8.26
C ALA A 100 -2.27 12.83 -9.74
N PHE A 101 -3.16 12.44 -10.65
CA PHE A 101 -2.98 12.58 -12.11
C PHE A 101 -3.55 13.89 -12.67
N GLN A 102 -3.95 14.85 -11.81
CA GLN A 102 -4.59 16.12 -12.19
C GLN A 102 -5.87 15.91 -13.01
N LEU A 103 -6.52 14.76 -12.83
CA LEU A 103 -7.80 14.45 -13.44
C LEU A 103 -8.93 14.83 -12.48
N VAL A 104 -10.12 15.06 -13.03
CA VAL A 104 -11.32 15.42 -12.26
C VAL A 104 -11.93 14.14 -11.67
N PRO A 105 -12.06 14.02 -10.33
CA PRO A 105 -12.73 12.88 -9.71
C PRO A 105 -14.22 12.83 -9.99
N ASP A 106 -14.78 11.63 -9.99
CA ASP A 106 -16.23 11.44 -10.04
C ASP A 106 -16.81 11.45 -8.62
N GLU A 107 -17.53 12.52 -8.28
CA GLU A 107 -18.17 12.70 -6.97
C GLU A 107 -19.14 11.56 -6.60
N LYS A 108 -19.83 10.95 -7.56
CA LYS A 108 -20.72 9.82 -7.29
C LYS A 108 -19.92 8.58 -6.87
N VAL A 109 -18.78 8.37 -7.51
CA VAL A 109 -17.89 7.24 -7.18
C VAL A 109 -17.18 7.50 -5.86
N ILE A 110 -16.78 8.74 -5.56
CA ILE A 110 -16.23 9.12 -4.24
C ILE A 110 -17.22 8.78 -3.13
N GLY A 111 -18.50 9.16 -3.26
CA GLY A 111 -19.51 8.83 -2.25
C GLY A 111 -19.62 7.31 -2.02
N THR A 112 -19.56 6.53 -3.09
CA THR A 112 -19.57 5.05 -3.03
C THR A 112 -18.30 4.49 -2.37
N GLU A 113 -17.12 5.04 -2.70
CA GLU A 113 -15.85 4.65 -2.08
C GLU A 113 -15.83 4.96 -0.59
N LEU A 114 -16.33 6.14 -0.17
CA LEU A 114 -16.42 6.53 1.23
C LEU A 114 -17.37 5.65 2.03
N GLU A 115 -18.52 5.28 1.46
CA GLU A 115 -19.44 4.34 2.13
C GLU A 115 -18.80 2.97 2.33
N LYS A 116 -18.12 2.44 1.30
CA LYS A 116 -17.39 1.17 1.39
C LYS A 116 -16.26 1.26 2.40
N LEU A 117 -15.49 2.34 2.38
CA LEU A 117 -14.41 2.61 3.33
C LEU A 117 -14.94 2.65 4.76
N GLY A 118 -16.09 3.30 5.01
CA GLY A 118 -16.73 3.33 6.32
C GLY A 118 -16.99 1.92 6.87
N LYS A 119 -17.56 1.03 6.06
CA LYS A 119 -17.81 -0.37 6.45
C LYS A 119 -16.53 -1.13 6.76
N VAL A 120 -15.45 -0.88 6.02
CA VAL A 120 -14.14 -1.50 6.29
C VAL A 120 -13.57 -1.00 7.62
N LEU A 121 -13.65 0.31 7.85
CA LEU A 121 -13.17 0.93 9.08
C LEU A 121 -13.98 0.46 10.31
N ASP A 122 -15.27 0.12 10.16
CA ASP A 122 -16.07 -0.46 11.25
C ASP A 122 -15.55 -1.85 11.67
N VAL A 123 -15.17 -2.68 10.69
CA VAL A 123 -14.52 -3.97 10.94
C VAL A 123 -13.15 -3.77 11.61
N TYR A 124 -12.40 -2.75 11.17
CA TYR A 124 -11.10 -2.44 11.77
C TYR A 124 -11.24 -1.95 13.21
N GLU A 125 -12.26 -1.14 13.51
CA GLU A 125 -12.54 -0.69 14.88
C GLU A 125 -12.83 -1.88 15.80
N GLU A 126 -13.69 -2.81 15.35
CA GLU A 126 -13.97 -4.02 16.12
C GLU A 126 -12.69 -4.86 16.34
N ARG A 127 -11.88 -5.02 15.29
CA ARG A 127 -10.62 -5.76 15.38
C ARG A 127 -9.63 -5.09 16.33
N LEU A 128 -9.45 -3.78 16.19
CA LEU A 128 -8.48 -2.99 16.92
C LEU A 128 -8.90 -2.73 18.38
N SER A 129 -10.19 -2.87 18.69
CA SER A 129 -10.68 -2.90 20.08
C SER A 129 -10.23 -4.15 20.85
N LYS A 130 -9.90 -5.24 20.13
CA LYS A 130 -9.49 -6.54 20.70
C LYS A 130 -7.99 -6.76 20.63
N CYS A 131 -7.31 -6.13 19.68
CA CYS A 131 -5.91 -6.34 19.35
C CYS A 131 -5.26 -5.01 19.00
N ARG A 132 -4.03 -4.76 19.46
CA ARG A 132 -3.34 -3.49 19.17
C ARG A 132 -3.08 -3.24 17.67
N TYR A 133 -3.01 -4.31 16.89
CA TYR A 133 -2.73 -4.30 15.45
C TYR A 133 -3.60 -5.33 14.74
N LEU A 134 -3.72 -5.26 13.40
CA LEU A 134 -4.61 -6.11 12.61
C LEU A 134 -4.30 -7.60 12.81
N ALA A 135 -3.02 -7.97 12.80
CA ALA A 135 -2.57 -9.35 13.04
C ALA A 135 -2.28 -9.66 14.54
N GLY A 136 -2.65 -8.77 15.47
CA GLY A 136 -2.36 -8.89 16.90
C GLY A 136 -1.06 -8.21 17.33
N HIS A 137 -0.04 -8.25 16.47
CA HIS A 137 1.20 -7.47 16.57
C HIS A 137 1.44 -6.69 15.26
N TYR A 138 2.38 -5.76 15.27
CA TYR A 138 2.67 -4.94 14.09
C TYR A 138 3.24 -5.82 12.97
N THR A 139 2.59 -5.77 11.80
CA THR A 139 2.98 -6.57 10.64
C THR A 139 2.82 -5.78 9.35
N MET A 140 3.15 -6.44 8.24
CA MET A 140 2.94 -5.92 6.89
C MET A 140 1.47 -5.58 6.60
N ALA A 141 0.52 -6.23 7.27
CA ALA A 141 -0.89 -5.86 7.20
C ALA A 141 -1.10 -4.40 7.61
N ASP A 142 -0.51 -3.95 8.70
CA ASP A 142 -0.61 -2.58 9.19
C ASP A 142 0.21 -1.62 8.30
N MET A 143 1.44 -2.00 7.96
CA MET A 143 2.35 -1.19 7.14
C MET A 143 1.76 -0.85 5.76
N ASN A 144 1.07 -1.80 5.12
CA ASN A 144 0.53 -1.63 3.76
C ASN A 144 -0.50 -0.49 3.64
N HIS A 145 -1.17 -0.14 4.76
CA HIS A 145 -2.14 0.96 4.83
C HIS A 145 -1.49 2.33 4.89
N ILE A 146 -0.28 2.44 5.46
CA ILE A 146 0.36 3.72 5.80
C ILE A 146 0.49 4.66 4.57
N PRO A 147 0.99 4.21 3.40
CA PRO A 147 1.09 5.10 2.25
C PRO A 147 -0.26 5.66 1.79
N CYS A 148 -1.29 4.83 1.75
CA CYS A 148 -2.63 5.23 1.34
C CYS A 148 -3.26 6.18 2.38
N LEU A 149 -3.19 5.82 3.67
CA LEU A 149 -3.67 6.66 4.76
C LEU A 149 -2.98 8.02 4.78
N PHE A 150 -1.65 8.07 4.61
CA PHE A 150 -0.90 9.32 4.60
C PHE A 150 -1.41 10.32 3.56
N TYR A 151 -1.74 9.86 2.35
CA TYR A 151 -2.33 10.73 1.33
C TYR A 151 -3.82 10.99 1.57
N PHE A 152 -4.58 10.00 2.03
CA PHE A 152 -6.00 10.15 2.39
C PHE A 152 -6.21 11.27 3.43
N MET A 153 -5.34 11.32 4.44
CA MET A 153 -5.37 12.30 5.52
C MET A 153 -5.14 13.75 5.04
N LYS A 154 -4.65 13.94 3.81
CA LYS A 154 -4.47 15.26 3.18
C LYS A 154 -5.67 15.68 2.34
N THR A 155 -6.70 14.86 2.26
CA THR A 155 -7.92 15.14 1.51
C THR A 155 -9.01 15.73 2.42
N PRO A 156 -10.04 16.39 1.85
CA PRO A 156 -11.19 16.86 2.62
C PRO A 156 -11.95 15.76 3.37
N TYR A 157 -11.74 14.48 2.99
CA TYR A 157 -12.43 13.32 3.55
C TYR A 157 -11.69 12.68 4.74
N ALA A 158 -10.59 13.28 5.20
CA ALA A 158 -9.80 12.76 6.33
C ALA A 158 -10.66 12.50 7.59
N THR A 159 -11.73 13.28 7.77
CA THR A 159 -12.69 13.11 8.87
C THR A 159 -13.35 11.73 8.89
N ALA A 160 -13.47 11.03 7.77
CA ALA A 160 -13.97 9.65 7.72
C ALA A 160 -13.12 8.67 8.57
N VAL A 161 -11.83 8.99 8.77
CA VAL A 161 -10.92 8.25 9.62
C VAL A 161 -10.76 8.95 10.98
N THR A 162 -10.50 10.26 11.04
CA THR A 162 -10.16 10.94 12.30
C THR A 162 -11.33 11.17 13.25
N SER A 163 -12.57 11.08 12.78
CA SER A 163 -13.76 11.19 13.66
C SER A 163 -13.98 9.93 14.51
N ARG A 164 -13.30 8.83 14.18
CA ARG A 164 -13.36 7.58 14.93
C ARG A 164 -12.49 7.72 16.18
N SER A 165 -13.05 7.34 17.33
CA SER A 165 -12.31 7.44 18.60
C SER A 165 -11.14 6.47 18.59
N PRO A 166 -9.96 6.82 19.14
CA PRO A 166 -8.87 5.87 19.23
C PRO A 166 -9.29 4.68 20.10
N SER A 167 -9.20 3.47 19.56
CA SER A 167 -9.39 2.24 20.33
C SER A 167 -8.39 2.22 21.48
N LYS A 168 -8.89 1.99 22.70
CA LYS A 168 -8.13 2.03 23.97
C LYS A 168 -7.12 0.89 24.06
#